data_AF-A0A925CY16-F1
#
_entry.id   AF-A0A925CY16-F1
#
_cell.length_a   1.000
_cell.length_b   1.000
_cell.length_c   1.000
_cell.angle_alpha   90.00
_cell.angle_beta   90.00
_cell.angle_gamma   90.00
#
_symmetry.space_group_name_H-M   'P 1'
#
loop_
_entity.id
_entity.type
_entity.pdbx_description
1 polymer ?
#
loop_
_entity_poly.entity_id
_entity_poly.type
_entity_poly.pdbx_seq_one_letter_code
_entity_poly.pdbx_strand_id
1 'polypeptide(L)' 'AWYERHGYERTGETKPFPTGDPRFGLPRQTLEFVVLKKHIPSLAE' A
#
# COMPACT_ATOMS: atom_id res chain seq x y z
N ALA A 1 -0.09 13.06 1.63
CA ALA A 1 0.41 11.84 2.30
C ALA A 1 1.94 11.69 2.15
N TRP A 2 2.63 10.90 2.99
CA TRP A 2 4.08 10.68 2.86
C TRP A 2 4.44 10.06 1.50
N TYR A 3 3.73 9.01 1.09
CA TYR A 3 3.94 8.33 -0.19
C TYR A 3 3.66 9.22 -1.41
N GLU A 4 2.59 10.02 -1.37
CA GLU A 4 2.27 10.97 -2.45
C GLU A 4 3.41 11.97 -2.70
N ARG A 5 4.07 12.45 -1.63
CA ARG A 5 5.25 13.32 -1.75
C ARG A 5 6.47 12.64 -2.37
N HIS A 6 6.51 11.30 -2.39
CA HIS A 6 7.58 10.50 -2.96
C HIS A 6 7.23 9.95 -4.36
N GLY A 7 6.18 10.52 -4.99
CA GLY A 7 5.76 10.19 -6.36
C GLY A 7 4.91 8.92 -6.45
N TYR A 8 4.30 8.49 -5.35
CA TYR A 8 3.26 7.45 -5.39
C TYR A 8 1.90 8.07 -5.63
N GLU A 9 1.09 7.42 -6.45
CA GLU A 9 -0.27 7.83 -6.78
C GLU A 9 -1.27 6.83 -6.21
N ARG A 10 -2.40 7.33 -5.74
CA ARG A 10 -3.51 6.50 -5.27
C ARG A 10 -4.15 5.81 -6.47
N THR A 11 -4.29 4.50 -6.39
CA THR A 11 -4.95 3.71 -7.44
C THR A 11 -6.46 3.61 -7.22
N GLY A 12 -6.95 3.88 -6.01
CA GLY A 12 -8.33 3.63 -5.60
C GLY A 12 -8.61 2.17 -5.23
N GLU A 13 -7.68 1.24 -5.50
CA GLU A 13 -7.78 -0.16 -5.10
C GLU A 13 -7.39 -0.33 -3.62
N THR A 14 -8.08 -1.25 -2.94
CA THR A 14 -7.73 -1.72 -1.60
C THR A 14 -7.66 -3.24 -1.53
N LYS A 15 -6.84 -3.75 -0.60
CA LYS A 15 -6.63 -5.19 -0.38
C LYS A 15 -6.93 -5.56 1.06
N PRO A 16 -7.42 -6.78 1.34
CA PRO A 16 -7.75 -7.18 2.70
C PRO A 16 -6.49 -7.21 3.59
N PHE A 17 -6.65 -6.76 4.84
CA PHE A 17 -5.60 -6.90 5.83
C PHE A 17 -5.51 -8.37 6.31
N PRO A 18 -4.31 -8.94 6.52
CA PRO A 18 -4.16 -10.33 6.93
C PRO A 18 -4.54 -10.46 8.40
N THR A 19 -5.66 -11.12 8.69
CA THR A 19 -6.20 -11.27 10.05
C THR A 19 -5.60 -12.45 10.84
N GLY A 20 -4.80 -13.31 10.19
CA GLY A 20 -4.24 -14.52 10.78
C GLY A 20 -2.72 -14.63 10.74
N ASP A 21 -2.00 -13.58 10.32
CA ASP A 21 -0.55 -13.60 10.26
C ASP A 21 0.03 -13.12 11.62
N PRO A 22 0.76 -13.98 12.34
CA PRO A 22 1.26 -13.67 13.68
C PRO A 22 2.22 -12.48 13.73
N ARG A 23 2.77 -12.03 12.59
CA ARG A 23 3.63 -10.84 12.51
C ARG A 23 2.87 -9.52 12.71
N PHE A 24 1.56 -9.52 12.47
CA PHE A 24 0.75 -8.29 12.45
C PHE A 24 -0.15 -8.15 13.68
N GLY A 25 -0.24 -9.17 14.53
CA GLY A 25 -1.16 -9.21 15.65
C GLY A 25 -2.63 -9.22 15.22
N LEU A 26 -3.54 -9.19 16.20
CA LEU A 26 -4.97 -9.19 15.94
C LEU A 26 -5.49 -7.74 15.86
N PRO A 27 -6.04 -7.31 14.71
CA PRO A 27 -6.51 -5.95 14.56
C PRO A 27 -7.78 -5.73 15.40
N ARG A 28 -7.86 -4.58 16.08
CA ARG A 28 -9.03 -4.18 16.90
C ARG A 28 -10.20 -3.64 16.07
N GLN A 29 -9.99 -3.41 14.79
CA GLN A 29 -10.95 -2.87 13.83
C GLN A 29 -10.69 -3.50 12.46
N THR A 30 -11.63 -3.39 11.53
CA THR A 30 -11.40 -3.81 10.15
C THR A 30 -10.32 -2.94 9.52
N LEU A 31 -9.32 -3.57 8.91
CA LEU A 31 -8.22 -2.91 8.21
C LEU A 31 -8.17 -3.37 6.76
N GLU A 32 -7.65 -2.49 5.91
CA GLU A 32 -7.37 -2.75 4.51
C GLU A 32 -6.08 -2.03 4.11
N PHE A 33 -5.35 -2.60 3.16
CA PHE A 33 -4.23 -1.93 2.51
C PHE A 33 -4.74 -1.05 1.39
N VAL A 34 -4.23 0.18 1.31
CA VAL A 34 -4.42 1.04 0.13
C VAL A 34 -3.31 0.73 -0.87
N VAL A 35 -3.69 0.44 -2.12
CA VAL A 35 -2.73 0.19 -3.19
C VAL A 35 -2.28 1.51 -3.79
N LEU A 36 -0.97 1.73 -3.80
CA LEU A 36 -0.34 2.88 -4.42
C LEU A 36 0.56 2.43 -5.58
N LYS A 37 0.61 3.24 -6.62
CA LYS A 37 1.46 2.99 -7.78
C LYS A 37 2.53 4.06 -7.86
N LYS A 38 3.76 3.69 -8.19
CA LYS A 38 4.81 4.64 -8.54
C LYS A 38 5.33 4.30 -9.93
N HIS A 39 5.37 5.30 -10.79
CA HIS A 39 6.00 5.18 -12.09
C HIS A 39 7.51 5.26 -11.88
N ILE A 40 8.20 4.14 -12.14
CA ILE A 40 9.66 4.11 -12.15
C ILE A 40 10.08 4.46 -13.58
N PRO A 41 10.90 5.50 -13.78
CA PRO A 41 11.42 5.79 -15.10
C PRO A 41 12.23 4.59 -15.59
N SER A 42 11.98 4.18 -16.84
CA SER A 42 12.88 3.27 -17.54
C SER A 42 14.23 3.95 -17.63
N LEU A 43 15.30 3.31 -17.13
CA LEU A 43 16.64 3.70 -17.55
C LEU A 43 16.78 3.26 -19.00
N ALA A 44 16.55 4.18 -19.94
CA ALA A 44 17.07 4.03 -21.29
C ALA A 44 18.56 4.43 -21.22
N GLU A 45 19.43 3.48 -21.59
CA GLU A 45 20.87 3.70 -21.80
C GLU A 45 21.14 4.56 -23.04
#